data_AF-A0A662JBH3-F1
#
_entry.id   AF-A0A662JBH3-F1
#
_cell.length_a   1.000
_cell.length_b   1.000
_cell.length_c   1.000
_cell.angle_alpha   90.00
_cell.angle_beta   90.00
_cell.angle_gamma   90.00
#
_symmetry.space_group_name_H-M   'P 1'
#
loop_
_entity.id
_entity.type
_entity.pdbx_description
1 polymer ?
#
loop_
_entity_poly.entity_id
_entity_poly.type
_entity_poly.pdbx_seq_one_letter_code
_entity_poly.pdbx_strand_id
1 'polypeptide(L)'
;DDFALVYDRRNRAFHKKLWDSSTKSWTTRWRAPYSALVAKDGSTVWAEDASGKTIASGEAGVDDASVIQSAIESVRLEATKYYSIDPTDNRRNYIIPTVLLKGKFEIKQKIDIPAFPSGFEPTDNDRPIFIRIRGEDAILDCTECVDDEVFHIHGSSAPWIMEAYIENIRAYADPNNPTDLLLLEYFSGEYKNIKAYGFRRLVVMKTGWDPYFVRVWGMCYPNDSTLGMFHIIPTDYDCTNNVRLIKCGGLVKSTNGWVFRSDDESSHSIWFIHFHTHDGMNGDGALELSQFKGEAYITQQSNITHPKWAIYAPSKKVHISDSFIGGPVKITTGIRPNRVVNSEFITNPSNGNFEFSGASISNSVFMGQTVIKEACKVSNCKFYPKVSNQDFVLQCIPSAAYMTTFENILVTDYSPYDHLKHPCNTLILIGTRNHDFVSGQPSFANLEILSYKTKYGIYIETGNSVGSEADKVIISNARRLKINADGDYLASECYLIYSEVSIPIVFAGENIVVGEDKFTITNNWNNLRFLGDCKFVTTGNKAKSSGTATFSGDGSTADFEIGAHGLVITDPSKIAVKVTPVSSDAIAASPCVGYVDPADNTKIRVKFSSAPASGSENVKIVWYAEVIS
;
A
#
# COMPACT_ATOMS: atom_id res chain seq x y z
N ASP A 1 32.58 45.86 4.10
CA ASP A 1 33.96 45.54 3.73
C ASP A 1 34.04 45.41 2.22
N ASP A 2 35.00 46.09 1.60
CA ASP A 2 35.17 46.20 0.15
C ASP A 2 36.49 45.54 -0.27
N PHE A 3 36.57 45.04 -1.50
CA PHE A 3 37.80 44.45 -2.04
C PHE A 3 38.55 45.46 -2.89
N ALA A 4 39.88 45.47 -2.75
CA ALA A 4 40.74 46.17 -3.69
C ALA A 4 41.93 45.30 -4.11
N LEU A 5 42.38 45.50 -5.35
CA LEU A 5 43.69 45.05 -5.77
C LEU A 5 44.73 46.03 -5.20
N VAL A 6 45.46 45.56 -4.20
CA VAL A 6 46.54 46.33 -3.57
C VAL A 6 47.85 45.86 -4.18
N TYR A 7 48.56 46.77 -4.84
CA TYR A 7 49.90 46.49 -5.35
C TYR A 7 50.88 46.35 -4.19
N ASP A 8 51.43 45.15 -3.98
CA ASP A 8 52.52 44.92 -3.05
C ASP A 8 53.85 45.23 -3.75
N ARG A 9 54.39 46.39 -3.43
CA ARG A 9 55.65 46.89 -4.00
C ARG A 9 56.84 45.98 -3.69
N ARG A 10 56.80 45.18 -2.61
CA ARG A 10 57.89 44.27 -2.23
C ARG A 10 57.90 43.02 -3.11
N ASN A 11 56.72 42.46 -3.36
CA ASN A 11 56.55 41.26 -4.17
C ASN A 11 56.34 41.56 -5.66
N ARG A 12 56.22 42.85 -6.03
CA ARG A 12 55.93 43.33 -7.40
C ARG A 12 54.69 42.64 -8.00
N ALA A 13 53.69 42.40 -7.16
CA ALA A 13 52.46 41.71 -7.52
C ALA A 13 51.24 42.44 -6.95
N PHE A 14 50.10 42.32 -7.64
CA PHE A 14 48.82 42.74 -7.08
C PHE A 14 48.27 41.64 -6.19
N HIS A 15 47.80 42.01 -5.01
CA HIS A 15 47.11 41.11 -4.10
C HIS A 15 45.70 41.63 -3.86
N LYS A 16 44.73 40.73 -3.92
CA LYS A 16 43.36 41.02 -3.47
C LYS A 16 43.39 41.15 -1.95
N LYS A 17 43.06 42.33 -1.41
CA LYS A 17 42.93 42.54 0.03
C LYS A 17 41.49 42.96 0.36
N LEU A 18 41.00 42.48 1.49
CA LEU A 18 39.74 42.93 2.05
C LEU A 18 40.01 44.13 2.97
N TRP A 19 39.22 45.19 2.82
CA TRP A 19 39.18 46.27 3.79
C TRP A 19 38.40 45.81 5.03
N ASP A 20 39.11 45.60 6.14
CA ASP A 20 38.49 45.34 7.43
C ASP A 20 38.07 46.67 8.05
N SER A 21 36.77 46.97 8.03
CA SER A 21 36.23 48.21 8.58
C SER A 21 36.43 48.34 10.09
N SER A 22 36.57 47.23 10.82
CA SER A 22 36.78 47.23 12.28
C SER A 22 38.20 47.65 12.64
N THR A 23 39.19 47.16 11.89
CA THR A 23 40.61 47.51 12.09
C THR A 23 41.07 48.67 11.23
N LYS A 24 40.22 49.16 10.32
CA LYS A 24 40.55 50.18 9.31
C LYS A 24 41.85 49.86 8.57
N SER A 25 42.02 48.59 8.23
CA SER A 25 43.26 48.10 7.62
C SER A 25 42.97 47.10 6.50
N TRP A 26 43.89 47.05 5.53
CA TRP A 26 43.85 46.01 4.50
C TRP A 26 44.42 44.72 5.08
N THR A 27 43.54 43.74 5.30
CA THR A 27 43.94 42.47 5.89
C THR A 27 44.19 41.42 4.82
N THR A 28 45.25 40.63 5.01
CA THR A 28 45.49 39.38 4.28
C THR A 28 44.85 38.17 4.98
N ARG A 29 44.25 38.36 6.18
CA ARG A 29 43.58 37.29 6.93
C ARG A 29 42.22 36.90 6.36
N TRP A 30 41.75 37.56 5.31
CA TRP A 30 40.55 37.10 4.63
C TRP A 30 40.87 35.79 3.91
N ARG A 31 40.37 34.67 4.46
CA ARG A 31 40.27 33.43 3.69
C ARG A 31 39.02 33.53 2.86
N ALA A 32 39.16 33.32 1.56
CA ALA A 32 38.03 33.11 0.69
C ALA A 32 37.14 32.00 1.28
N PRO A 33 35.82 32.03 1.04
CA PRO A 33 34.92 30.94 1.44
C PRO A 33 35.15 29.64 0.64
N TYR A 34 36.23 29.59 -0.15
CA TYR A 34 36.65 28.50 -1.01
C TYR A 34 38.16 28.28 -0.86
N SER A 35 38.60 27.05 -1.13
CA SER A 35 40.01 26.68 -1.30
C SER A 35 40.48 26.88 -2.74
N ALA A 36 39.59 26.64 -3.70
CA ALA A 36 39.77 27.01 -5.09
C ALA A 36 38.46 27.55 -5.69
N LEU A 37 38.58 28.54 -6.56
CA LEU A 37 37.51 29.02 -7.42
C LEU A 37 37.81 28.55 -8.85
N VAL A 38 36.82 27.98 -9.51
CA VAL A 38 36.81 27.77 -10.96
C VAL A 38 35.75 28.68 -11.56
N ALA A 39 36.17 29.57 -12.44
CA ALA A 39 35.30 30.53 -13.09
C ALA A 39 35.50 30.48 -14.61
N LYS A 40 34.43 30.83 -15.33
CA LYS A 40 34.44 30.93 -16.78
C LYS A 40 33.85 32.27 -17.22
N ASP A 41 34.55 32.94 -18.12
CA ASP A 41 34.03 34.03 -18.93
C ASP A 41 33.89 33.58 -20.38
N GLY A 42 33.29 34.40 -21.24
CA GLY A 42 32.91 33.99 -22.60
C GLY A 42 34.01 33.32 -23.44
N SER A 43 35.30 33.53 -23.14
CA SER A 43 36.42 32.93 -23.89
C SER A 43 37.42 32.14 -23.04
N THR A 44 37.46 32.37 -21.72
CA THR A 44 38.46 31.78 -20.84
C THR A 44 37.81 31.05 -19.67
N VAL A 45 38.33 29.88 -19.34
CA VAL A 45 38.08 29.19 -18.08
C VAL A 45 39.35 29.20 -17.25
N TRP A 46 39.26 29.48 -15.95
CA TRP A 46 40.41 29.49 -15.06
C TRP A 46 40.06 29.00 -13.66
N ALA A 47 41.09 28.51 -12.98
CA ALA A 47 41.07 28.15 -11.58
C ALA A 47 42.04 29.04 -10.81
N GLU A 48 41.65 29.50 -9.63
CA GLU A 48 42.52 30.22 -8.68
C GLU A 48 42.39 29.65 -7.27
N ASP A 49 43.47 29.70 -6.49
CA ASP A 49 43.44 29.32 -5.08
C ASP A 49 42.78 30.40 -4.21
N ALA A 50 42.63 30.14 -2.90
CA ALA A 50 42.05 31.09 -1.95
C ALA A 50 42.81 32.43 -1.84
N SER A 51 44.04 32.52 -2.35
CA SER A 51 44.84 33.75 -2.41
C SER A 51 44.67 34.54 -3.72
N GLY A 52 43.93 33.99 -4.68
CA GLY A 52 43.75 34.53 -6.03
C GLY A 52 44.91 34.18 -6.97
N LYS A 53 45.77 33.23 -6.60
CA LYS A 53 46.83 32.75 -7.50
C LYS A 53 46.24 31.73 -8.46
N THR A 54 46.49 31.90 -9.76
CA THR A 54 46.06 30.96 -10.79
C THR A 54 46.63 29.57 -10.54
N ILE A 55 45.73 28.59 -10.50
CA ILE A 55 46.03 27.15 -10.47
C ILE A 55 46.14 26.64 -11.91
N ALA A 56 45.17 26.97 -12.76
CA ALA A 56 45.09 26.57 -14.15
C ALA A 56 44.26 27.56 -14.97
N SER A 57 44.41 27.57 -16.29
CA SER A 57 43.59 28.34 -17.22
C SER A 57 43.57 27.69 -18.60
N GLY A 58 42.49 27.86 -19.36
CA GLY A 58 42.34 27.30 -20.71
C GLY A 58 41.22 27.97 -21.51
N GLU A 59 40.98 27.46 -22.71
CA GLU A 59 39.93 27.93 -23.62
C GLU A 59 38.54 27.46 -23.14
N ALA A 60 37.62 28.42 -23.00
CA ALA A 60 36.24 28.18 -22.58
C ALA A 60 35.54 27.17 -23.49
N GLY A 61 34.98 26.12 -22.90
CA GLY A 61 34.27 25.05 -23.62
C GLY A 61 35.18 23.96 -24.20
N VAL A 62 36.51 24.14 -24.15
CA VAL A 62 37.48 23.11 -24.54
C VAL A 62 38.15 22.54 -23.29
N ASP A 63 38.64 23.41 -22.41
CA ASP A 63 39.46 23.05 -21.26
C ASP A 63 38.68 23.05 -19.92
N ASP A 64 37.36 23.19 -19.96
CA ASP A 64 36.54 23.38 -18.75
C ASP A 64 36.74 22.24 -17.74
N ALA A 65 36.71 20.99 -18.20
CA ALA A 65 36.89 19.82 -17.33
C ALA A 65 38.33 19.70 -16.80
N SER A 66 39.35 19.99 -17.61
CA SER A 66 40.76 19.89 -17.20
C SER A 66 41.14 20.98 -16.20
N VAL A 67 40.55 22.17 -16.31
CA VAL A 67 40.70 23.25 -15.32
C VAL A 67 39.98 22.91 -14.01
N ILE A 68 38.77 22.33 -14.06
CA ILE A 68 38.09 21.83 -12.85
C ILE A 68 38.93 20.74 -12.17
N GLN A 69 39.45 19.78 -12.94
CA GLN A 69 40.31 18.71 -12.44
C GLN A 69 41.54 19.27 -11.72
N SER A 70 42.22 20.25 -12.32
CA SER A 70 43.39 20.90 -11.73
C SER A 70 43.08 21.60 -10.40
N ALA A 71 41.90 22.22 -10.29
CA ALA A 71 41.45 22.83 -9.04
C ALA A 71 41.23 21.78 -7.94
N ILE A 72 40.58 20.66 -8.26
CA ILE A 72 40.37 19.55 -7.33
C ILE A 72 41.70 18.98 -6.83
N GLU A 73 42.66 18.75 -7.74
CA GLU A 73 43.98 18.23 -7.40
C GLU A 73 44.78 19.21 -6.52
N SER A 74 44.74 20.50 -6.83
CA SER A 74 45.40 21.53 -6.03
C SER A 74 44.83 21.56 -4.59
N VAL A 75 43.51 21.53 -4.46
CA VAL A 75 42.83 21.52 -3.17
C VAL A 75 43.14 20.24 -2.38
N ARG A 76 43.18 19.08 -3.05
CA ARG A 76 43.57 17.80 -2.44
C ARG A 76 45.02 17.83 -1.92
N LEU A 77 45.95 18.34 -2.71
CA LEU A 77 47.36 18.47 -2.32
C LEU A 77 47.53 19.43 -1.13
N GLU A 78 46.78 20.52 -1.09
CA GLU A 78 46.79 21.45 0.03
C GLU A 78 46.21 20.83 1.30
N ALA A 79 45.08 20.13 1.20
CA ALA A 79 44.47 19.42 2.33
C ALA A 79 45.43 18.39 2.95
N THR A 80 46.19 17.67 2.12
CA THR A 80 47.16 16.67 2.56
C THR A 80 48.28 17.28 3.43
N LYS A 81 48.68 18.55 3.17
CA LYS A 81 49.71 19.24 3.97
C LYS A 81 49.24 19.58 5.39
N TYR A 82 47.94 19.81 5.57
CA TYR A 82 47.39 20.17 6.88
C TYR A 82 47.21 18.95 7.80
N TYR A 83 47.13 17.75 7.23
CA TYR A 83 46.95 16.50 7.97
C TYR A 83 48.24 15.90 8.55
N SER A 84 49.43 16.34 8.12
CA SER A 84 50.69 15.87 8.69
C SER A 84 51.04 16.53 10.05
N ILE A 85 50.08 17.18 10.71
CA ILE A 85 50.32 18.01 11.89
C ILE A 85 49.61 17.39 13.11
N ASP A 86 50.42 16.92 14.06
CA ASP A 86 50.13 16.43 15.41
C ASP A 86 48.64 16.17 15.77
N PRO A 87 48.22 14.90 15.92
CA PRO A 87 46.85 14.52 16.28
C PRO A 87 46.39 15.00 17.67
N THR A 88 47.25 15.60 18.48
CA THR A 88 46.88 16.12 19.81
C THR A 88 46.23 17.52 19.79
N ASP A 89 46.23 18.23 18.65
CA ASP A 89 45.66 19.59 18.54
C ASP A 89 44.14 19.58 18.27
N ASN A 90 43.35 19.31 19.31
CA ASN A 90 41.87 19.28 19.28
C ASN A 90 41.20 20.66 19.01
N ARG A 91 41.95 21.74 18.75
CA ARG A 91 41.40 23.11 18.65
C ARG A 91 41.21 23.64 17.24
N ARG A 92 41.41 22.85 16.19
CA ARG A 92 41.36 23.38 14.82
C ARG A 92 39.94 23.37 14.24
N ASN A 93 39.46 24.57 13.92
CA ASN A 93 38.39 24.80 12.96
C ASN A 93 38.80 24.17 11.62
N TYR A 94 38.36 22.93 11.39
CA TYR A 94 38.56 22.23 10.13
C TYR A 94 37.84 23.01 9.02
N ILE A 95 38.62 23.66 8.17
CA ILE A 95 38.09 24.23 6.94
C ILE A 95 37.94 23.08 5.97
N ILE A 96 36.70 22.77 5.59
CA ILE A 96 36.41 21.80 4.54
C ILE A 96 36.96 22.35 3.22
N PRO A 97 37.96 21.70 2.61
CA PRO A 97 38.47 22.10 1.32
C PRO A 97 37.32 22.23 0.31
N THR A 98 37.14 23.43 -0.25
CA THR A 98 35.97 23.74 -1.09
C THR A 98 36.40 24.23 -2.47
N VAL A 99 35.97 23.55 -3.52
CA VAL A 99 36.05 24.00 -4.92
C VAL A 99 34.73 24.69 -5.28
N LEU A 100 34.78 26.00 -5.52
CA LEU A 100 33.63 26.80 -5.92
C LEU A 100 33.59 26.92 -7.45
N LEU A 101 32.51 26.48 -8.08
CA LEU A 101 32.28 26.58 -9.52
C LEU A 101 31.36 27.78 -9.82
N LYS A 102 31.75 28.65 -10.74
CA LYS A 102 30.97 29.82 -11.16
C LYS A 102 30.94 29.99 -12.68
N GLY A 103 29.78 29.75 -13.29
CA GLY A 103 29.57 29.89 -14.73
C GLY A 103 28.95 28.66 -15.41
N LYS A 104 28.92 28.67 -16.74
CA LYS A 104 28.42 27.56 -17.58
C LYS A 104 29.59 26.79 -18.19
N PHE A 105 29.85 25.58 -17.71
CA PHE A 105 30.93 24.71 -18.16
C PHE A 105 30.43 23.69 -19.19
N GLU A 106 31.19 23.42 -20.24
CA GLU A 106 30.96 22.33 -21.19
C GLU A 106 31.89 21.18 -20.84
N ILE A 107 31.31 20.07 -20.35
CA ILE A 107 32.06 18.93 -19.84
C ILE A 107 32.14 17.88 -20.95
N LYS A 108 33.29 17.85 -21.63
CA LYS A 108 33.57 16.93 -22.75
C LYS A 108 34.31 15.66 -22.34
N GLN A 109 34.89 15.68 -21.15
CA GLN A 109 35.63 14.58 -20.55
C GLN A 109 35.21 14.45 -19.08
N LYS A 110 35.32 13.23 -18.55
CA LYS A 110 35.14 12.89 -17.15
C LYS A 110 36.02 13.72 -16.21
N ILE A 111 35.48 14.04 -15.04
CA ILE A 111 36.19 14.67 -13.91
C ILE A 111 36.38 13.62 -12.81
N ASP A 112 37.63 13.33 -12.50
CA ASP A 112 38.01 12.37 -11.47
C ASP A 112 38.19 13.10 -10.12
N ILE A 113 37.50 12.62 -9.09
CA ILE A 113 37.75 13.01 -7.70
C ILE A 113 38.59 11.88 -7.09
N PRO A 114 39.93 12.00 -7.12
CA PRO A 114 40.80 10.91 -6.69
C PRO A 114 40.73 10.69 -5.18
N ALA A 115 40.73 9.43 -4.76
CA ALA A 115 40.95 9.02 -3.38
C ALA A 115 42.26 9.63 -2.84
N PHE A 116 42.34 9.95 -1.55
CA PHE A 116 43.63 10.30 -0.93
C PHE A 116 44.68 9.20 -1.12
N PRO A 117 45.98 9.55 -1.17
CA PRO A 117 47.05 8.59 -1.39
C PRO A 117 47.00 7.41 -0.39
N SER A 118 47.19 6.19 -0.89
CA SER A 118 47.34 4.99 -0.07
C SER A 118 48.53 5.13 0.89
N GLY A 119 48.32 4.90 2.18
CA GLY A 119 49.34 5.04 3.23
C GLY A 119 49.00 6.04 4.33
N PHE A 120 47.88 6.74 4.20
CA PHE A 120 47.28 7.48 5.30
C PHE A 120 46.29 6.55 6.01
N GLU A 121 46.66 6.00 7.17
CA GLU A 121 45.77 5.28 8.09
C GLU A 121 45.31 6.26 9.17
N PRO A 122 44.09 6.81 9.06
CA PRO A 122 43.54 7.69 10.07
C PRO A 122 43.24 6.86 11.31
N THR A 123 43.56 7.41 12.47
CA THR A 123 43.14 6.84 13.74
C THR A 123 41.62 6.95 13.89
N ASP A 124 40.99 6.13 14.74
CA ASP A 124 39.53 6.14 14.96
C ASP A 124 38.93 7.51 15.35
N ASN A 125 39.76 8.50 15.66
CA ASN A 125 39.37 9.87 16.01
C ASN A 125 39.53 10.89 14.86
N ASP A 126 40.13 10.50 13.74
CA ASP A 126 40.36 11.38 12.61
C ASP A 126 39.07 11.56 11.80
N ARG A 127 38.65 12.81 11.63
CA ARG A 127 37.46 13.14 10.84
C ARG A 127 37.72 12.85 9.36
N PRO A 128 36.71 12.41 8.59
CA PRO A 128 36.83 12.16 7.16
C PRO A 128 37.35 13.42 6.44
N ILE A 129 38.15 13.23 5.40
CA ILE A 129 38.60 14.35 4.59
C ILE A 129 37.53 14.66 3.56
N PHE A 130 37.11 15.93 3.54
CA PHE A 130 35.97 16.40 2.75
C PHE A 130 36.44 17.23 1.56
N ILE A 131 36.14 16.83 0.32
CA ILE A 131 36.16 17.76 -0.81
C ILE A 131 34.73 18.22 -1.07
N ARG A 132 34.48 19.52 -0.91
CA ARG A 132 33.20 20.14 -1.25
C ARG A 132 33.28 20.80 -2.62
N ILE A 133 32.48 20.34 -3.57
CA ILE A 133 32.26 21.02 -4.84
C ILE A 133 30.94 21.78 -4.73
N ARG A 134 31.01 23.11 -4.79
CA ARG A 134 29.84 23.98 -4.67
C ARG A 134 29.63 24.77 -5.96
N GLY A 135 28.42 24.76 -6.50
CA GLY A 135 28.01 25.68 -7.55
C GLY A 135 27.50 27.02 -6.99
N GLU A 136 27.96 28.13 -7.56
CA GLU A 136 27.34 29.45 -7.47
C GLU A 136 26.83 29.80 -8.87
N ASP A 137 25.59 29.37 -9.15
CA ASP A 137 25.01 29.35 -10.51
C ASP A 137 25.79 28.51 -11.53
N ALA A 138 26.52 27.51 -11.06
CA ALA A 138 27.22 26.57 -11.92
C ALA A 138 26.23 25.75 -12.77
N ILE A 139 26.44 25.79 -14.09
CA ILE A 139 25.76 24.94 -15.06
C ILE A 139 26.81 24.03 -15.70
N LEU A 140 26.60 22.72 -15.66
CA LEU A 140 27.42 21.73 -16.36
C LEU A 140 26.65 21.24 -17.58
N ASP A 141 27.12 21.57 -18.77
CA ASP A 141 26.60 21.12 -20.05
C ASP A 141 27.42 19.91 -20.50
N CYS A 142 26.86 18.72 -20.32
CA CYS A 142 27.50 17.42 -20.54
C CYS A 142 27.01 16.78 -21.85
N THR A 143 26.43 17.59 -22.76
CA THR A 143 25.85 17.14 -24.03
C THR A 143 26.90 16.47 -24.94
N GLU A 144 28.15 16.95 -24.88
CA GLU A 144 29.28 16.41 -25.64
C GLU A 144 30.19 15.49 -24.81
N CYS A 145 29.77 15.05 -23.61
CA CYS A 145 30.57 14.14 -22.80
C CYS A 145 30.68 12.78 -23.52
N VAL A 146 31.89 12.40 -23.92
CA VAL A 146 32.13 11.12 -24.61
C VAL A 146 32.21 9.94 -23.65
N ASP A 147 32.41 10.22 -22.36
CA ASP A 147 32.46 9.22 -21.31
C ASP A 147 31.05 8.84 -20.84
N ASP A 148 30.94 7.61 -20.32
CA ASP A 148 29.71 7.10 -19.70
C ASP A 148 29.31 7.89 -18.44
N GLU A 149 30.23 8.69 -17.88
CA GLU A 149 30.06 9.40 -16.61
C GLU A 149 30.70 10.80 -16.58
N VAL A 150 30.07 11.74 -15.86
CA VAL A 150 30.59 13.12 -15.71
C VAL A 150 31.54 13.23 -14.53
N PHE A 151 31.12 12.79 -13.34
CA PHE A 151 31.98 12.72 -12.16
C PHE A 151 32.23 11.27 -11.80
N HIS A 152 33.50 10.94 -11.63
CA HIS A 152 33.94 9.66 -11.10
C HIS A 152 34.64 9.86 -9.76
N ILE A 153 34.03 9.36 -8.71
CA ILE A 153 34.60 9.45 -7.37
C ILE A 153 35.28 8.13 -7.06
N HIS A 154 36.62 8.16 -7.06
CA HIS A 154 37.42 7.01 -6.67
C HIS A 154 37.38 6.90 -5.15
N GLY A 155 36.85 5.81 -4.63
CA GLY A 155 36.97 5.50 -3.21
C GLY A 155 38.32 4.87 -2.87
N SER A 156 38.65 4.98 -1.59
CA SER A 156 39.80 4.29 -1.01
C SER A 156 39.38 2.90 -0.56
N SER A 157 40.31 1.95 -0.51
CA SER A 157 40.10 0.66 0.17
C SER A 157 39.89 0.81 1.68
N ALA A 158 40.13 1.99 2.25
CA ALA A 158 39.87 2.30 3.65
C ALA A 158 38.44 2.89 3.82
N PRO A 159 37.50 2.15 4.44
CA PRO A 159 36.07 2.44 4.34
C PRO A 159 35.56 3.63 5.16
N TRP A 160 36.37 4.19 6.06
CA TRP A 160 35.88 5.12 7.09
C TRP A 160 35.99 6.62 6.74
N ILE A 161 36.58 7.02 5.60
CA ILE A 161 37.34 8.28 5.57
C ILE A 161 37.03 9.30 4.46
N MET A 162 36.14 9.02 3.49
CA MET A 162 35.90 10.01 2.44
C MET A 162 34.43 10.29 2.21
N GLU A 163 34.07 11.56 2.45
CA GLU A 163 32.81 12.13 1.99
C GLU A 163 33.08 13.29 1.02
N ALA A 164 32.43 13.24 -0.12
CA ALA A 164 32.43 14.26 -1.15
C ALA A 164 31.07 14.94 -1.06
N TYR A 165 31.12 16.27 -1.06
CA TYR A 165 29.95 17.10 -0.94
C TYR A 165 29.76 17.83 -2.24
N ILE A 166 28.81 17.38 -3.06
CA ILE A 166 28.44 18.11 -4.28
C ILE A 166 27.17 18.89 -3.98
N GLU A 167 27.24 20.21 -4.08
CA GLU A 167 26.08 21.06 -3.80
C GLU A 167 25.82 22.17 -4.82
N ASN A 168 24.53 22.47 -5.05
CA ASN A 168 24.04 23.58 -5.87
C ASN A 168 24.51 23.55 -7.34
N ILE A 169 24.58 22.37 -7.95
CA ILE A 169 24.96 22.19 -9.36
C ILE A 169 23.71 21.96 -10.22
N ARG A 170 23.65 22.61 -11.40
CA ARG A 170 22.70 22.25 -12.47
C ARG A 170 23.46 21.54 -13.58
N ALA A 171 23.08 20.33 -13.94
CA ALA A 171 23.71 19.56 -15.00
C ALA A 171 22.69 19.25 -16.12
N TYR A 172 23.11 19.33 -17.37
CA TYR A 172 22.33 19.00 -18.56
C TYR A 172 23.12 17.99 -19.40
N ALA A 173 22.47 16.96 -19.94
CA ALA A 173 23.04 16.01 -20.89
C ALA A 173 22.13 15.90 -22.13
N ASP A 174 22.65 15.37 -23.23
CA ASP A 174 21.90 15.19 -24.47
C ASP A 174 20.77 14.16 -24.25
N PRO A 175 19.51 14.51 -24.53
CA PRO A 175 18.41 13.57 -24.48
C PRO A 175 18.59 12.30 -25.33
N ASN A 176 19.30 12.44 -26.46
CA ASN A 176 19.49 11.40 -27.46
C ASN A 176 20.75 10.55 -27.21
N ASN A 177 21.67 11.02 -26.38
CA ASN A 177 22.89 10.31 -26.01
C ASN A 177 23.06 10.33 -24.47
N PRO A 178 22.29 9.49 -23.76
CA PRO A 178 22.13 9.64 -22.33
C PRO A 178 23.40 9.14 -21.60
N THR A 179 24.04 10.04 -20.84
CA THR A 179 25.23 9.77 -19.99
C THR A 179 24.83 9.60 -18.52
N ASP A 180 25.70 9.06 -17.67
CA ASP A 180 25.48 9.03 -16.22
C ASP A 180 26.09 10.28 -15.56
N LEU A 181 25.42 10.88 -14.57
CA LEU A 181 25.96 12.08 -13.92
C LEU A 181 27.05 11.73 -12.90
N LEU A 182 26.75 10.82 -11.97
CA LEU A 182 27.64 10.47 -10.86
C LEU A 182 27.89 8.96 -10.86
N LEU A 183 29.15 8.54 -11.00
CA LEU A 183 29.60 7.22 -10.58
C LEU A 183 30.36 7.34 -9.26
N LEU A 184 29.88 6.62 -8.25
CA LEU A 184 30.44 6.55 -6.91
C LEU A 184 31.03 5.15 -6.71
N GLU A 185 32.35 5.03 -6.60
CA GLU A 185 33.02 3.76 -6.25
C GLU A 185 33.51 3.82 -4.80
N TYR A 186 33.13 2.89 -3.91
CA TYR A 186 33.61 2.78 -2.51
C TYR A 186 33.46 4.05 -1.65
N PHE A 187 32.28 4.68 -1.62
CA PHE A 187 32.18 6.06 -1.12
C PHE A 187 30.89 6.40 -0.34
N SER A 188 31.02 7.17 0.76
CA SER A 188 29.92 7.83 1.48
C SER A 188 29.83 9.30 1.06
N GLY A 189 28.66 9.93 1.02
CA GLY A 189 28.62 11.34 0.59
C GLY A 189 27.27 12.01 0.76
N GLU A 190 27.30 13.32 1.00
CA GLU A 190 26.09 14.15 1.06
C GLU A 190 25.98 15.01 -0.21
N TYR A 191 24.91 14.80 -0.97
CA TYR A 191 24.66 15.45 -2.25
C TYR A 191 23.44 16.39 -2.15
N LYS A 192 23.65 17.70 -2.24
CA LYS A 192 22.60 18.71 -1.93
C LYS A 192 22.26 19.59 -3.13
N ASN A 193 20.97 19.82 -3.38
CA ASN A 193 20.50 20.74 -4.42
C ASN A 193 21.09 20.49 -5.83
N ILE A 194 21.26 19.24 -6.23
CA ILE A 194 21.70 18.85 -7.57
C ILE A 194 20.49 18.84 -8.51
N LYS A 195 20.47 19.63 -9.57
CA LYS A 195 19.41 19.56 -10.59
C LYS A 195 20.00 18.95 -11.85
N ALA A 196 19.50 17.81 -12.31
CA ALA A 196 20.05 17.10 -13.46
C ALA A 196 18.98 16.94 -14.54
N TYR A 197 19.34 17.13 -15.81
CA TYR A 197 18.40 17.03 -16.94
C TYR A 197 19.03 16.19 -18.05
N GLY A 198 18.31 15.21 -18.59
CA GLY A 198 18.75 14.46 -19.76
C GLY A 198 19.77 13.34 -19.51
N PHE A 199 19.98 12.94 -18.26
CA PHE A 199 20.90 11.84 -17.91
C PHE A 199 20.23 10.46 -17.99
N ARG A 200 21.03 9.44 -18.30
CA ARG A 200 20.69 8.00 -18.22
C ARG A 200 20.46 7.59 -16.77
N ARG A 201 21.46 7.81 -15.92
CA ARG A 201 21.43 7.55 -14.47
C ARG A 201 21.94 8.78 -13.73
N LEU A 202 21.30 9.13 -12.61
CA LEU A 202 21.77 10.24 -11.78
C LEU A 202 22.94 9.78 -10.91
N VAL A 203 22.79 8.62 -10.27
CA VAL A 203 23.80 8.05 -9.39
C VAL A 203 23.95 6.57 -9.66
N VAL A 204 25.16 6.15 -9.97
CA VAL A 204 25.58 4.75 -9.99
C VAL A 204 26.49 4.55 -8.79
N MET A 205 26.15 3.61 -7.91
CA MET A 205 26.97 3.27 -6.75
C MET A 205 27.58 1.89 -6.96
N LYS A 206 28.91 1.80 -7.04
CA LYS A 206 29.66 0.56 -6.93
C LYS A 206 30.22 0.53 -5.50
N THR A 207 29.61 -0.28 -4.64
CA THR A 207 29.88 -0.56 -3.19
C THR A 207 31.12 0.00 -2.49
N GLY A 208 31.01 0.18 -1.16
CA GLY A 208 32.13 0.04 -0.21
C GLY A 208 31.70 -0.73 1.06
N TRP A 209 32.50 -0.70 2.14
CA TRP A 209 32.19 -1.37 3.41
C TRP A 209 31.44 -0.40 4.36
N ASP A 210 30.44 -0.89 5.12
CA ASP A 210 29.65 -0.17 6.15
C ASP A 210 28.41 0.65 5.67
N PRO A 211 27.46 1.06 6.56
CA PRO A 211 26.19 1.64 6.13
C PRO A 211 26.35 3.07 5.56
N TYR A 212 26.15 3.19 4.24
CA TYR A 212 26.31 4.46 3.51
C TYR A 212 25.08 5.37 3.55
N PHE A 213 25.28 6.60 4.00
CA PHE A 213 24.29 7.67 3.87
C PHE A 213 24.49 8.39 2.54
N VAL A 214 23.50 8.31 1.64
CA VAL A 214 23.49 9.09 0.40
C VAL A 214 22.26 9.99 0.42
N ARG A 215 22.43 11.20 0.95
CA ARG A 215 21.39 12.22 0.84
C ARG A 215 21.48 12.82 -0.55
N VAL A 216 20.44 12.68 -1.38
CA VAL A 216 20.36 13.36 -2.68
C VAL A 216 19.19 14.32 -2.66
N TRP A 217 19.47 15.63 -2.66
CA TRP A 217 18.43 16.64 -2.89
C TRP A 217 18.51 17.07 -4.34
N GLY A 218 17.58 16.60 -5.18
CA GLY A 218 17.70 16.93 -6.60
C GLY A 218 16.59 16.50 -7.53
N MET A 219 16.15 17.43 -8.37
CA MET A 219 15.21 17.16 -9.46
C MET A 219 15.99 16.59 -10.65
N CYS A 220 15.63 15.38 -11.06
CA CYS A 220 16.16 14.75 -12.26
C CYS A 220 15.05 14.53 -13.29
N TYR A 221 15.39 14.69 -14.57
CA TYR A 221 14.53 14.43 -15.73
C TYR A 221 15.17 13.35 -16.59
N PRO A 222 14.93 12.05 -16.29
CA PRO A 222 15.48 10.97 -17.08
C PRO A 222 14.84 10.96 -18.47
N ASN A 223 15.62 10.66 -19.51
CA ASN A 223 15.06 10.29 -20.81
C ASN A 223 14.50 8.86 -20.73
N ASP A 224 13.83 8.38 -21.78
CA ASP A 224 13.14 7.07 -21.89
C ASP A 224 14.00 5.80 -21.64
N SER A 225 15.10 5.86 -20.88
CA SER A 225 15.96 4.71 -20.59
C SER A 225 15.38 3.82 -19.48
N THR A 226 15.52 2.51 -19.65
CA THR A 226 15.04 1.44 -18.76
C THR A 226 15.97 1.16 -17.57
N LEU A 227 17.02 1.97 -17.38
CA LEU A 227 18.12 1.66 -16.44
C LEU A 227 17.99 2.31 -15.06
N GLY A 228 16.96 3.13 -14.86
CA GLY A 228 16.67 3.75 -13.57
C GLY A 228 17.54 4.94 -13.21
N MET A 229 17.06 5.74 -12.27
CA MET A 229 17.79 6.95 -11.88
C MET A 229 18.89 6.66 -10.85
N PHE A 230 18.68 5.66 -10.02
CA PHE A 230 19.61 5.19 -9.01
C PHE A 230 19.89 3.72 -9.27
N HIS A 231 21.15 3.42 -9.57
CA HIS A 231 21.59 2.06 -9.83
C HIS A 231 22.67 1.69 -8.81
N ILE A 232 22.35 0.76 -7.91
CA ILE A 232 23.28 0.20 -6.94
C ILE A 232 23.81 -1.11 -7.54
N ILE A 233 25.11 -1.12 -7.84
CA ILE A 233 25.83 -2.29 -8.35
C ILE A 233 26.63 -2.86 -7.17
N PRO A 234 26.27 -4.03 -6.62
CA PRO A 234 27.11 -4.72 -5.65
C PRO A 234 28.45 -5.11 -6.26
N THR A 235 29.49 -5.12 -5.45
CA THR A 235 30.62 -6.02 -5.67
C THR A 235 30.32 -7.34 -4.96
N ASP A 236 31.03 -8.40 -5.35
CA ASP A 236 30.82 -9.76 -4.85
C ASP A 236 31.06 -9.94 -3.32
N TYR A 237 31.43 -8.87 -2.62
CA TYR A 237 31.83 -8.88 -1.22
C TYR A 237 30.95 -7.97 -0.36
N ASP A 238 30.10 -8.63 0.44
CA ASP A 238 29.43 -8.17 1.66
C ASP A 238 28.02 -7.57 1.55
N CYS A 239 27.17 -8.02 2.48
CA CYS A 239 25.71 -7.99 2.46
C CYS A 239 25.10 -6.96 3.44
N THR A 240 25.89 -5.99 3.88
CA THR A 240 25.55 -5.05 4.97
C THR A 240 25.28 -3.62 4.50
N ASN A 241 25.25 -3.38 3.19
CA ASN A 241 25.06 -2.05 2.62
C ASN A 241 23.64 -1.53 2.84
N ASN A 242 23.49 -0.52 3.70
CA ASN A 242 22.25 0.25 3.82
C ASN A 242 22.35 1.52 3.00
N VAL A 243 21.79 1.57 1.80
CA VAL A 243 21.69 2.84 1.06
C VAL A 243 20.52 3.65 1.59
N ARG A 244 20.79 4.76 2.27
CA ARG A 244 19.76 5.70 2.75
C ARG A 244 19.63 6.92 1.86
N LEU A 245 18.58 6.96 1.06
CA LEU A 245 18.09 8.16 0.38
C LEU A 245 17.33 9.03 1.39
N ILE A 246 17.45 10.36 1.34
CA ILE A 246 16.76 11.30 2.24
C ILE A 246 16.35 12.55 1.46
N LYS A 247 15.05 12.86 1.43
CA LYS A 247 14.46 14.03 0.74
C LYS A 247 14.81 14.07 -0.75
N CYS A 248 14.79 12.90 -1.37
CA CYS A 248 14.91 12.78 -2.81
C CYS A 248 13.57 13.13 -3.45
N GLY A 249 13.60 13.92 -4.52
CA GLY A 249 12.41 14.25 -5.26
C GLY A 249 12.76 14.78 -6.64
N GLY A 250 12.07 14.30 -7.65
CA GLY A 250 12.21 14.86 -8.99
C GLY A 250 11.03 14.53 -9.88
N LEU A 251 11.15 14.94 -11.14
CA LEU A 251 10.02 15.10 -12.04
C LEU A 251 10.22 14.20 -13.26
N VAL A 252 9.40 13.17 -13.39
CA VAL A 252 9.47 12.23 -14.53
C VAL A 252 8.70 12.81 -15.70
N LYS A 253 9.35 13.12 -16.83
CA LYS A 253 8.66 13.54 -18.06
C LYS A 253 8.38 12.38 -19.03
N SER A 254 9.05 11.26 -18.85
CA SER A 254 9.06 10.12 -19.78
C SER A 254 8.09 9.01 -19.37
N THR A 255 7.97 8.01 -20.23
CA THR A 255 7.10 6.84 -20.00
C THR A 255 7.58 5.94 -18.85
N ASN A 256 8.81 6.11 -18.36
CA ASN A 256 9.41 5.22 -17.38
C ASN A 256 9.55 5.89 -16.00
N GLY A 257 9.15 5.19 -14.94
CA GLY A 257 9.25 5.67 -13.57
C GLY A 257 10.67 5.73 -13.00
N TRP A 258 10.80 6.11 -11.73
CA TRP A 258 12.08 5.95 -11.02
C TRP A 258 12.26 4.46 -10.76
N VAL A 259 13.13 3.83 -11.54
CA VAL A 259 13.59 2.48 -11.25
C VAL A 259 14.73 2.58 -10.26
N PHE A 260 14.54 1.95 -9.09
CA PHE A 260 15.62 1.71 -8.13
C PHE A 260 16.08 0.28 -8.36
N ARG A 261 17.29 0.14 -8.87
CA ARG A 261 17.88 -1.16 -9.15
C ARG A 261 18.95 -1.45 -8.09
N SER A 262 18.84 -2.61 -7.45
CA SER A 262 19.94 -3.19 -6.68
C SER A 262 20.19 -4.61 -7.15
N ASP A 263 21.37 -4.87 -7.73
CA ASP A 263 21.71 -6.23 -8.17
C ASP A 263 22.10 -7.15 -6.98
N ASP A 264 21.89 -6.73 -5.72
CA ASP A 264 22.34 -7.42 -4.50
C ASP A 264 21.21 -7.84 -3.54
N GLU A 265 21.39 -8.95 -2.81
CA GLU A 265 20.36 -9.44 -1.89
C GLU A 265 20.34 -8.73 -0.52
N SER A 266 21.17 -7.70 -0.33
CA SER A 266 21.27 -6.98 0.95
C SER A 266 20.02 -6.15 1.23
N SER A 267 19.69 -5.92 2.51
CA SER A 267 18.55 -5.08 2.89
C SER A 267 18.89 -3.61 2.71
N HIS A 268 18.05 -2.85 1.99
CA HIS A 268 18.25 -1.42 1.83
C HIS A 268 17.11 -0.62 2.41
N SER A 269 17.46 0.51 3.00
CA SER A 269 16.48 1.32 3.69
C SER A 269 16.27 2.64 2.97
N ILE A 270 15.11 2.88 2.35
CA ILE A 270 14.81 4.14 1.64
C ILE A 270 13.97 5.08 2.55
N TRP A 271 14.46 6.29 2.83
CA TRP A 271 13.84 7.18 3.84
C TRP A 271 13.41 8.48 3.16
N PHE A 272 12.32 9.11 3.61
CA PHE A 272 11.91 10.45 3.15
C PHE A 272 11.87 10.66 1.63
N ILE A 273 11.10 9.84 0.92
CA ILE A 273 10.94 10.02 -0.52
C ILE A 273 9.79 11.01 -0.77
N HIS A 274 10.06 12.12 -1.45
CA HIS A 274 9.03 13.08 -1.86
C HIS A 274 8.96 13.09 -3.39
N PHE A 275 8.08 12.28 -3.96
CA PHE A 275 7.77 12.29 -5.38
C PHE A 275 6.45 13.02 -5.64
N HIS A 276 6.55 14.05 -6.47
CA HIS A 276 5.40 14.78 -6.99
C HIS A 276 5.41 14.67 -8.51
N THR A 277 4.44 13.96 -9.09
CA THR A 277 4.16 14.08 -10.53
C THR A 277 3.39 15.36 -10.81
N HIS A 278 3.74 16.06 -11.89
CA HIS A 278 2.95 17.18 -12.39
C HIS A 278 1.74 16.62 -13.18
N ASP A 279 0.58 17.27 -13.07
CA ASP A 279 -0.62 16.89 -13.81
C ASP A 279 -0.34 16.79 -15.33
N GLY A 280 -0.75 15.67 -15.96
CA GLY A 280 -0.68 15.48 -17.41
C GLY A 280 0.40 14.50 -17.93
N MET A 281 1.06 13.75 -17.06
CA MET A 281 2.15 12.82 -17.46
C MET A 281 1.64 11.36 -17.60
N ASN A 282 1.99 10.71 -18.73
CA ASN A 282 1.57 9.35 -19.11
C ASN A 282 2.57 8.24 -18.75
N GLY A 283 3.46 8.47 -17.76
CA GLY A 283 4.44 7.49 -17.28
C GLY A 283 3.82 6.18 -16.79
N ASP A 284 4.61 5.11 -16.74
CA ASP A 284 4.24 3.78 -16.26
C ASP A 284 4.46 3.60 -14.75
N GLY A 285 5.13 4.51 -14.04
CA GLY A 285 5.20 4.44 -12.58
C GLY A 285 6.01 5.54 -11.92
N ALA A 286 5.96 5.66 -10.58
CA ALA A 286 6.87 6.49 -9.80
C ALA A 286 7.97 5.64 -9.17
N LEU A 287 7.66 4.52 -8.52
CA LEU A 287 8.64 3.67 -7.84
C LEU A 287 8.55 2.22 -8.31
N GLU A 288 9.54 1.77 -9.09
CA GLU A 288 9.68 0.36 -9.47
C GLU A 288 10.77 -0.32 -8.63
N LEU A 289 10.38 -1.32 -7.84
CA LEU A 289 11.25 -2.13 -6.97
C LEU A 289 11.40 -3.58 -7.49
N SER A 290 10.99 -3.85 -8.73
CA SER A 290 11.03 -5.19 -9.34
C SER A 290 12.45 -5.77 -9.43
N GLN A 291 13.43 -4.90 -9.67
CA GLN A 291 14.85 -5.24 -9.77
C GLN A 291 15.58 -5.07 -8.44
N PHE A 292 14.87 -4.81 -7.35
CA PHE A 292 15.46 -4.66 -6.04
C PHE A 292 15.63 -6.04 -5.41
N LYS A 293 16.85 -6.54 -5.24
CA LYS A 293 17.02 -7.88 -4.67
C LYS A 293 16.76 -7.93 -3.15
N GLY A 294 17.01 -6.83 -2.43
CA GLY A 294 16.83 -6.62 -0.99
C GLY A 294 15.43 -6.35 -0.43
N GLU A 295 15.36 -6.13 0.90
CA GLU A 295 14.21 -5.50 1.57
C GLU A 295 14.19 -4.00 1.26
N ALA A 296 13.01 -3.41 1.08
CA ALA A 296 12.84 -1.97 0.86
C ALA A 296 12.02 -1.35 1.98
N TYR A 297 12.57 -0.35 2.66
CA TYR A 297 11.84 0.46 3.64
C TYR A 297 11.40 1.77 2.96
N ILE A 298 10.17 2.22 3.19
CA ILE A 298 9.58 3.50 2.75
C ILE A 298 8.94 4.11 3.99
N THR A 299 9.64 5.01 4.67
CA THR A 299 9.24 5.49 6.01
C THR A 299 9.25 7.02 6.11
N GLN A 300 8.78 7.53 7.27
CA GLN A 300 8.98 8.90 7.73
C GLN A 300 8.41 9.98 6.80
N GLN A 301 7.08 10.00 6.62
CA GLN A 301 6.36 11.03 5.88
C GLN A 301 6.71 11.08 4.38
N SER A 302 7.07 9.93 3.81
CA SER A 302 7.26 9.84 2.35
C SER A 302 5.94 10.17 1.64
N ASN A 303 6.00 11.01 0.61
CA ASN A 303 4.86 11.39 -0.22
C ASN A 303 5.14 10.96 -1.65
N ILE A 304 4.48 9.91 -2.13
CA ILE A 304 4.71 9.33 -3.46
C ILE A 304 3.42 9.41 -4.25
N THR A 305 3.36 10.25 -5.29
CA THR A 305 2.19 10.32 -6.16
C THR A 305 2.51 9.93 -7.61
N HIS A 306 1.63 9.15 -8.26
CA HIS A 306 1.75 8.80 -9.67
C HIS A 306 0.42 8.31 -10.29
N PRO A 307 0.08 8.71 -11.53
CA PRO A 307 -1.20 8.33 -12.15
C PRO A 307 -1.31 6.89 -12.64
N LYS A 308 -0.23 6.12 -12.85
CA LYS A 308 -0.30 4.68 -13.21
C LYS A 308 0.16 3.71 -12.11
N TRP A 309 1.40 3.78 -11.65
CA TRP A 309 1.85 2.97 -10.50
C TRP A 309 2.68 3.82 -9.54
N ALA A 310 2.19 4.09 -8.34
CA ALA A 310 2.97 4.75 -7.30
C ALA A 310 4.08 3.83 -6.78
N ILE A 311 3.79 2.55 -6.57
CA ILE A 311 4.77 1.53 -6.13
C ILE A 311 4.48 0.21 -6.84
N TYR A 312 5.50 -0.39 -7.49
CA TYR A 312 5.44 -1.74 -8.06
C TYR A 312 6.57 -2.62 -7.48
N ALA A 313 6.21 -3.64 -6.70
CA ALA A 313 7.14 -4.54 -6.02
C ALA A 313 6.66 -6.00 -6.10
N PRO A 314 6.86 -6.71 -7.23
CA PRO A 314 6.22 -7.99 -7.52
C PRO A 314 6.75 -9.24 -6.79
N SER A 315 7.81 -9.18 -5.98
CA SER A 315 8.34 -10.38 -5.28
C SER A 315 9.21 -10.04 -4.08
N LYS A 316 8.98 -8.89 -3.45
CA LYS A 316 9.95 -8.28 -2.51
C LYS A 316 9.29 -7.86 -1.23
N LYS A 317 10.10 -7.83 -0.16
CA LYS A 317 9.66 -7.42 1.16
C LYS A 317 9.75 -5.89 1.23
N VAL A 318 8.60 -5.26 1.29
CA VAL A 318 8.42 -3.81 1.37
C VAL A 318 7.83 -3.47 2.74
N HIS A 319 8.48 -2.52 3.41
CA HIS A 319 8.08 -1.94 4.67
C HIS A 319 7.64 -0.49 4.43
N ILE A 320 6.34 -0.22 4.44
CA ILE A 320 5.81 1.15 4.32
C ILE A 320 5.38 1.62 5.71
N SER A 321 5.89 2.76 6.19
CA SER A 321 5.40 3.37 7.43
C SER A 321 5.23 4.88 7.34
N ASP A 322 4.21 5.41 8.01
CA ASP A 322 4.02 6.84 8.22
C ASP A 322 4.08 7.65 6.91
N SER A 323 3.53 7.12 5.81
CA SER A 323 3.71 7.65 4.45
C SER A 323 2.37 7.92 3.74
N PHE A 324 2.37 8.82 2.78
CA PHE A 324 1.25 9.15 1.89
C PHE A 324 1.55 8.67 0.47
N ILE A 325 0.70 7.83 -0.11
CA ILE A 325 0.89 7.23 -1.43
C ILE A 325 -0.33 7.56 -2.32
N GLY A 326 -0.16 8.47 -3.28
CA GLY A 326 -1.19 8.92 -4.22
C GLY A 326 -1.09 8.29 -5.61
N GLY A 327 -1.61 7.09 -5.80
CA GLY A 327 -1.66 6.39 -7.08
C GLY A 327 -1.86 4.89 -6.89
N PRO A 328 -2.05 4.12 -7.96
CA PRO A 328 -2.19 2.66 -7.86
C PRO A 328 -0.92 2.04 -7.25
N VAL A 329 -1.09 1.01 -6.43
CA VAL A 329 0.02 0.34 -5.74
C VAL A 329 -0.09 -1.14 -6.02
N LYS A 330 1.01 -1.82 -6.32
CA LYS A 330 1.05 -3.27 -6.39
C LYS A 330 2.25 -3.81 -5.65
N ILE A 331 1.97 -4.41 -4.50
CA ILE A 331 2.95 -5.05 -3.64
C ILE A 331 2.59 -6.53 -3.61
N THR A 332 3.41 -7.36 -4.24
CA THR A 332 3.25 -8.81 -4.23
C THR A 332 4.37 -9.42 -3.41
N THR A 333 4.01 -10.27 -2.46
CA THR A 333 4.96 -10.95 -1.59
C THR A 333 5.85 -11.93 -2.32
N GLY A 334 7.08 -12.04 -1.82
CA GLY A 334 7.85 -13.29 -1.84
C GLY A 334 7.59 -14.12 -0.56
N ILE A 335 8.54 -14.96 -0.14
CA ILE A 335 8.38 -15.89 1.00
C ILE A 335 8.13 -15.19 2.36
N ARG A 336 8.48 -13.90 2.49
CA ARG A 336 8.36 -13.12 3.74
C ARG A 336 7.27 -12.05 3.63
N PRO A 337 6.48 -11.82 4.70
CA PRO A 337 5.36 -10.89 4.65
C PRO A 337 5.82 -9.44 4.53
N ASN A 338 5.14 -8.69 3.67
CA ASN A 338 5.25 -7.23 3.57
C ASN A 338 4.70 -6.57 4.84
N ARG A 339 5.11 -5.34 5.15
CA ARG A 339 4.58 -4.60 6.30
C ARG A 339 4.16 -3.19 5.90
N VAL A 340 2.92 -2.82 6.18
CA VAL A 340 2.36 -1.49 5.92
C VAL A 340 1.78 -0.96 7.22
N VAL A 341 2.23 0.19 7.71
CA VAL A 341 1.83 0.74 9.03
C VAL A 341 1.57 2.24 8.92
N ASN A 342 0.53 2.77 9.58
CA ASN A 342 0.32 4.22 9.72
C ASN A 342 0.36 4.99 8.38
N SER A 343 -0.07 4.38 7.29
CA SER A 343 0.10 4.94 5.93
C SER A 343 -1.24 5.23 5.27
N GLU A 344 -1.29 6.29 4.47
CA GLU A 344 -2.45 6.76 3.72
C GLU A 344 -2.25 6.50 2.22
N PHE A 345 -3.25 5.91 1.58
CA PHE A 345 -3.24 5.55 0.16
C PHE A 345 -4.41 6.22 -0.55
N ILE A 346 -4.16 6.91 -1.66
CA ILE A 346 -5.21 7.55 -2.49
C ILE A 346 -5.02 7.15 -3.96
N THR A 347 -6.04 6.57 -4.58
CA THR A 347 -6.03 6.28 -6.02
C THR A 347 -7.38 6.58 -6.63
N ASN A 348 -7.38 7.12 -7.85
CA ASN A 348 -8.57 7.16 -8.66
C ASN A 348 -8.77 5.76 -9.27
N PRO A 349 -9.94 5.11 -9.17
CA PRO A 349 -10.17 3.80 -9.78
C PRO A 349 -9.88 3.76 -11.29
N SER A 350 -10.02 4.88 -12.02
CA SER A 350 -9.64 4.95 -13.43
C SER A 350 -8.14 4.74 -13.69
N ASN A 351 -7.33 4.97 -12.67
CA ASN A 351 -5.87 4.92 -12.74
C ASN A 351 -5.35 3.53 -12.38
N GLY A 352 -6.10 2.76 -11.58
CA GLY A 352 -5.75 1.44 -11.10
C GLY A 352 -6.04 1.24 -9.62
N ASN A 353 -5.73 0.04 -9.13
CA ASN A 353 -6.09 -0.42 -7.78
C ASN A 353 -4.88 -0.45 -6.85
N PHE A 354 -5.14 -0.50 -5.54
CA PHE A 354 -4.14 -0.96 -4.59
C PHE A 354 -4.22 -2.48 -4.49
N GLU A 355 -3.18 -3.19 -4.89
CA GLU A 355 -3.05 -4.63 -4.75
C GLU A 355 -1.98 -4.96 -3.70
N PHE A 356 -2.39 -5.61 -2.61
CA PHE A 356 -1.49 -6.15 -1.60
C PHE A 356 -1.60 -7.65 -1.58
N SER A 357 -0.48 -8.35 -1.69
CA SER A 357 -0.36 -9.78 -1.49
C SER A 357 0.57 -10.06 -0.32
N GLY A 358 0.20 -11.01 0.56
CA GLY A 358 1.04 -11.48 1.67
C GLY A 358 1.48 -10.41 2.68
N ALA A 359 0.66 -9.38 2.93
CA ALA A 359 1.06 -8.20 3.70
C ALA A 359 0.45 -8.16 5.12
N SER A 360 1.23 -7.71 6.11
CA SER A 360 0.74 -7.23 7.39
C SER A 360 0.47 -5.73 7.29
N ILE A 361 -0.80 -5.35 7.20
CA ILE A 361 -1.28 -3.97 7.04
C ILE A 361 -1.91 -3.53 8.36
N SER A 362 -1.49 -2.39 8.92
CA SER A 362 -2.05 -1.90 10.18
C SER A 362 -2.17 -0.38 10.25
N ASN A 363 -3.20 0.13 10.92
CA ASN A 363 -3.40 1.58 11.16
C ASN A 363 -3.36 2.43 9.87
N SER A 364 -3.84 1.87 8.76
CA SER A 364 -3.74 2.50 7.43
C SER A 364 -5.08 2.94 6.88
N VAL A 365 -5.06 3.97 6.03
CA VAL A 365 -6.23 4.54 5.36
C VAL A 365 -6.11 4.32 3.86
N PHE A 366 -7.18 3.83 3.23
CA PHE A 366 -7.25 3.58 1.79
C PHE A 366 -8.43 4.36 1.19
N MET A 367 -8.16 5.17 0.17
CA MET A 367 -9.14 5.88 -0.64
C MET A 367 -9.07 5.41 -2.09
N GLY A 368 -10.03 4.62 -2.53
CA GLY A 368 -10.08 4.00 -3.86
C GLY A 368 -10.26 2.48 -3.79
N GLN A 369 -10.07 1.79 -4.92
CA GLN A 369 -10.26 0.34 -5.00
C GLN A 369 -9.07 -0.38 -4.37
N THR A 370 -9.31 -1.18 -3.34
CA THR A 370 -8.29 -1.99 -2.67
C THR A 370 -8.55 -3.48 -2.87
N VAL A 371 -7.53 -4.22 -3.28
CA VAL A 371 -7.53 -5.66 -3.49
C VAL A 371 -6.48 -6.29 -2.57
N ILE A 372 -6.93 -7.12 -1.64
CA ILE A 372 -6.11 -7.90 -0.71
C ILE A 372 -6.09 -9.33 -1.23
N LYS A 373 -4.92 -9.79 -1.67
CA LYS A 373 -4.67 -11.14 -2.18
C LYS A 373 -3.84 -11.94 -1.17
N GLU A 374 -3.97 -13.26 -1.21
CA GLU A 374 -3.18 -14.17 -0.37
C GLU A 374 -3.33 -13.87 1.15
N ALA A 375 -2.47 -14.44 1.99
CA ALA A 375 -2.56 -14.18 3.43
C ALA A 375 -2.04 -12.82 3.83
N CYS A 376 -2.99 -11.94 4.13
CA CYS A 376 -2.71 -10.68 4.75
C CYS A 376 -3.26 -10.64 6.17
N LYS A 377 -2.54 -9.97 7.07
CA LYS A 377 -3.09 -9.54 8.35
C LYS A 377 -3.42 -8.06 8.24
N VAL A 378 -4.69 -7.70 8.21
CA VAL A 378 -5.16 -6.33 8.08
C VAL A 378 -5.81 -5.91 9.39
N SER A 379 -5.30 -4.88 10.07
CA SER A 379 -5.82 -4.46 11.38
C SER A 379 -5.93 -2.95 11.54
N ASN A 380 -6.99 -2.44 12.17
CA ASN A 380 -7.20 -1.00 12.41
C ASN A 380 -7.14 -0.16 11.12
N CYS A 381 -7.63 -0.71 10.00
CA CYS A 381 -7.60 -0.03 8.70
C CYS A 381 -8.95 0.57 8.34
N LYS A 382 -8.92 1.67 7.59
CA LYS A 382 -10.10 2.37 7.10
C LYS A 382 -10.12 2.38 5.58
N PHE A 383 -11.25 2.03 4.99
CA PHE A 383 -11.44 1.93 3.54
C PHE A 383 -12.57 2.86 3.11
N TYR A 384 -12.24 3.74 2.16
CA TYR A 384 -13.09 4.79 1.64
C TYR A 384 -13.13 4.72 0.11
N PRO A 385 -14.26 5.01 -0.52
CA PRO A 385 -14.30 5.21 -1.96
C PRO A 385 -13.68 6.54 -2.35
N LYS A 386 -13.14 6.61 -3.57
CA LYS A 386 -12.61 7.86 -4.12
C LYS A 386 -13.54 8.53 -5.11
N VAL A 387 -14.42 7.76 -5.76
CA VAL A 387 -15.36 8.24 -6.79
C VAL A 387 -16.71 7.57 -6.63
N SER A 388 -17.76 8.23 -7.10
CA SER A 388 -19.10 7.65 -7.17
C SER A 388 -19.15 6.46 -8.14
N ASN A 389 -20.01 5.48 -7.84
CA ASN A 389 -20.21 4.24 -8.61
C ASN A 389 -18.96 3.33 -8.69
N GLN A 390 -18.07 3.40 -7.70
CA GLN A 390 -16.97 2.45 -7.58
C GLN A 390 -17.53 1.03 -7.33
N ASP A 391 -17.00 0.03 -8.04
CA ASP A 391 -17.54 -1.34 -7.99
C ASP A 391 -17.42 -1.96 -6.60
N PHE A 392 -16.23 -1.88 -6.00
CA PHE A 392 -15.96 -2.30 -4.63
C PHE A 392 -14.97 -1.35 -3.94
N VAL A 393 -15.02 -1.24 -2.61
CA VAL A 393 -13.99 -0.51 -1.85
C VAL A 393 -12.87 -1.47 -1.43
N LEU A 394 -13.23 -2.66 -0.97
CA LEU A 394 -12.32 -3.72 -0.55
C LEU A 394 -12.68 -5.04 -1.24
N GLN A 395 -11.74 -5.63 -1.98
CA GLN A 395 -11.84 -6.99 -2.49
C GLN A 395 -10.83 -7.88 -1.77
N CYS A 396 -11.27 -9.02 -1.25
CA CYS A 396 -10.39 -10.05 -0.68
C CYS A 396 -10.40 -11.30 -1.56
N ILE A 397 -9.21 -11.73 -1.97
CA ILE A 397 -8.97 -12.94 -2.77
C ILE A 397 -8.01 -13.85 -1.96
N PRO A 398 -8.54 -14.71 -1.08
CA PRO A 398 -7.71 -15.57 -0.23
C PRO A 398 -6.90 -16.59 -1.06
N SER A 399 -5.79 -17.07 -0.48
CA SER A 399 -4.94 -18.14 -1.03
C SER A 399 -5.01 -19.40 -0.17
N ALA A 400 -4.84 -20.57 -0.79
CA ALA A 400 -5.08 -21.88 -0.17
C ALA A 400 -4.08 -22.21 0.93
N ALA A 401 -2.95 -21.52 0.96
CA ALA A 401 -1.85 -21.85 1.85
C ALA A 401 -1.92 -21.11 3.20
N TYR A 402 -2.70 -20.03 3.31
CA TYR A 402 -2.59 -19.13 4.45
C TYR A 402 -3.88 -18.33 4.70
N MET A 403 -4.21 -18.10 5.98
CA MET A 403 -5.40 -17.32 6.37
C MET A 403 -5.18 -15.80 6.24
N THR A 404 -6.18 -15.11 5.68
CA THR A 404 -6.27 -13.65 5.70
C THR A 404 -7.10 -13.21 6.90
N THR A 405 -6.56 -12.39 7.79
CA THR A 405 -7.30 -11.94 8.99
C THR A 405 -7.53 -10.43 8.93
N PHE A 406 -8.76 -10.01 9.18
CA PHE A 406 -9.19 -8.62 9.26
C PHE A 406 -9.61 -8.31 10.70
N GLU A 407 -9.05 -7.26 11.31
CA GLU A 407 -9.35 -6.88 12.70
C GLU A 407 -9.61 -5.37 12.80
N ASN A 408 -10.69 -4.93 13.45
CA ASN A 408 -11.00 -3.51 13.64
C ASN A 408 -11.02 -2.72 12.32
N ILE A 409 -11.77 -3.22 11.33
CA ILE A 409 -11.83 -2.64 10.00
C ILE A 409 -13.03 -1.71 9.90
N LEU A 410 -12.83 -0.51 9.38
CA LEU A 410 -13.89 0.42 9.02
C LEU A 410 -14.01 0.48 7.49
N VAL A 411 -15.20 0.20 6.95
CA VAL A 411 -15.52 0.43 5.54
C VAL A 411 -16.72 1.38 5.46
N THR A 412 -16.61 2.45 4.68
CA THR A 412 -17.69 3.44 4.56
C THR A 412 -17.83 3.96 3.14
N ASP A 413 -19.04 4.38 2.75
CA ASP A 413 -19.32 5.06 1.47
C ASP A 413 -19.17 6.61 1.57
N TYR A 414 -18.77 7.12 2.73
CA TYR A 414 -18.49 8.53 2.98
C TYR A 414 -16.99 8.78 3.10
N SER A 415 -16.44 9.61 2.21
CA SER A 415 -15.05 10.04 2.28
C SER A 415 -14.93 11.29 3.18
N PRO A 416 -14.18 11.24 4.29
CA PRO A 416 -14.01 12.39 5.17
C PRO A 416 -13.11 13.48 4.55
N TYR A 417 -12.42 13.18 3.45
CA TYR A 417 -11.37 14.05 2.89
C TYR A 417 -11.89 15.07 1.88
N ASP A 418 -12.91 14.70 1.10
CA ASP A 418 -13.58 15.61 0.17
C ASP A 418 -14.97 16.03 0.67
N HIS A 419 -15.42 15.51 1.81
CA HIS A 419 -16.76 15.72 2.36
C HIS A 419 -17.88 15.31 1.40
N LEU A 420 -17.57 14.48 0.40
CA LEU A 420 -18.51 14.01 -0.59
C LEU A 420 -18.94 12.57 -0.30
N LYS A 421 -20.20 12.30 -0.61
CA LYS A 421 -20.79 10.96 -0.55
C LYS A 421 -20.55 10.29 -1.90
N HIS A 422 -19.81 9.19 -1.91
CA HIS A 422 -19.50 8.43 -3.11
C HIS A 422 -20.19 7.07 -3.02
N PRO A 423 -21.48 6.96 -3.41
CA PRO A 423 -22.18 5.69 -3.35
C PRO A 423 -21.43 4.64 -4.17
N CYS A 424 -21.16 3.48 -3.56
CA CYS A 424 -20.46 2.35 -4.20
C CYS A 424 -21.41 1.18 -4.38
N ASN A 425 -21.24 0.38 -5.43
CA ASN A 425 -22.15 -0.75 -5.70
C ASN A 425 -21.96 -1.88 -4.69
N THR A 426 -20.70 -2.16 -4.32
CA THR A 426 -20.31 -3.15 -3.31
C THR A 426 -19.36 -2.49 -2.32
N LEU A 427 -19.49 -2.77 -1.03
CA LEU A 427 -18.53 -2.25 -0.04
C LEU A 427 -17.36 -3.24 0.11
N ILE A 428 -17.69 -4.52 0.30
CA ILE A 428 -16.70 -5.59 0.45
C ILE A 428 -17.06 -6.74 -0.47
N LEU A 429 -16.12 -7.15 -1.33
CA LEU A 429 -16.21 -8.29 -2.23
C LEU A 429 -15.25 -9.38 -1.75
N ILE A 430 -15.76 -10.55 -1.37
CA ILE A 430 -14.93 -11.72 -1.04
C ILE A 430 -15.10 -12.70 -2.19
N GLY A 431 -14.07 -12.84 -3.03
CA GLY A 431 -14.12 -13.68 -4.23
C GLY A 431 -13.14 -14.83 -4.15
N THR A 432 -13.59 -16.05 -4.45
CA THR A 432 -12.73 -17.23 -4.63
C THR A 432 -12.59 -17.50 -6.14
N ARG A 433 -11.35 -17.59 -6.66
CA ARG A 433 -11.12 -17.72 -8.12
C ARG A 433 -10.91 -19.15 -8.64
N ASN A 434 -10.62 -20.16 -7.81
CA ASN A 434 -10.44 -21.54 -8.29
C ASN A 434 -11.21 -22.56 -7.46
N HIS A 435 -11.64 -23.63 -8.12
CA HIS A 435 -12.50 -24.70 -7.61
C HIS A 435 -11.82 -25.70 -6.64
N ASP A 436 -10.53 -25.55 -6.33
CA ASP A 436 -9.70 -26.56 -5.64
C ASP A 436 -9.03 -26.04 -4.35
N PHE A 437 -9.79 -25.46 -3.40
CA PHE A 437 -9.23 -24.97 -2.12
C PHE A 437 -9.60 -25.88 -0.95
N VAL A 438 -8.62 -26.27 -0.14
CA VAL A 438 -8.85 -27.13 1.05
C VAL A 438 -8.47 -26.46 2.39
N SER A 439 -7.77 -25.31 2.45
CA SER A 439 -7.40 -24.75 3.78
C SER A 439 -6.86 -23.30 3.79
N GLY A 440 -7.70 -22.29 3.57
CA GLY A 440 -7.27 -20.89 3.75
C GLY A 440 -8.45 -19.92 3.69
N GLN A 441 -9.05 -19.63 4.85
CA GLN A 441 -10.28 -18.83 4.92
C GLN A 441 -10.01 -17.41 5.45
N PRO A 442 -10.70 -16.38 4.92
CA PRO A 442 -10.64 -15.05 5.50
C PRO A 442 -11.47 -15.01 6.80
N SER A 443 -10.91 -14.39 7.84
CA SER A 443 -11.62 -14.11 9.10
C SER A 443 -11.74 -12.60 9.32
N PHE A 444 -12.89 -12.15 9.79
CA PHE A 444 -13.15 -10.75 10.13
C PHE A 444 -13.55 -10.66 11.61
N ALA A 445 -12.84 -9.84 12.37
CA ALA A 445 -13.14 -9.51 13.76
C ALA A 445 -13.35 -7.99 13.89
N ASN A 446 -14.42 -7.57 14.56
CA ASN A 446 -14.74 -6.16 14.81
C ASN A 446 -14.84 -5.34 13.51
N LEU A 447 -15.60 -5.85 12.53
CA LEU A 447 -15.84 -5.17 11.25
C LEU A 447 -16.98 -4.14 11.40
N GLU A 448 -16.69 -2.87 11.11
CA GLU A 448 -17.68 -1.80 11.07
C GLU A 448 -17.95 -1.39 9.62
N ILE A 449 -19.23 -1.47 9.22
CA ILE A 449 -19.69 -1.01 7.92
C ILE A 449 -20.65 0.16 8.11
N LEU A 450 -20.23 1.33 7.66
CA LEU A 450 -21.07 2.53 7.61
C LEU A 450 -21.59 2.72 6.19
N SER A 451 -22.90 2.87 6.03
CA SER A 451 -23.44 3.13 4.70
C SER A 451 -24.65 4.05 4.72
N TYR A 452 -24.65 5.02 3.81
CA TYR A 452 -25.72 5.99 3.61
C TYR A 452 -26.87 5.49 2.73
N LYS A 453 -26.68 4.44 1.91
CA LYS A 453 -27.76 3.85 1.10
C LYS A 453 -28.01 2.38 1.47
N THR A 454 -29.28 1.98 1.44
CA THR A 454 -29.77 0.70 1.97
C THR A 454 -29.27 -0.55 1.23
N LYS A 455 -28.73 -0.43 0.01
CA LYS A 455 -28.40 -1.57 -0.86
C LYS A 455 -27.02 -2.21 -0.63
N TYR A 456 -26.18 -1.67 0.25
CA TYR A 456 -24.77 -2.08 0.29
C TYR A 456 -24.48 -3.06 1.43
N GLY A 457 -23.74 -4.12 1.11
CA GLY A 457 -23.39 -5.22 2.02
C GLY A 457 -22.07 -5.91 1.63
N ILE A 458 -21.79 -7.05 2.26
CA ILE A 458 -20.66 -7.93 1.90
C ILE A 458 -21.16 -8.90 0.85
N TYR A 459 -20.54 -8.92 -0.32
CA TYR A 459 -20.84 -9.89 -1.37
C TYR A 459 -19.80 -11.00 -1.34
N ILE A 460 -20.25 -12.26 -1.25
CA ILE A 460 -19.37 -13.43 -1.27
C ILE A 460 -19.64 -14.19 -2.57
N GLU A 461 -18.64 -14.24 -3.45
CA GLU A 461 -18.68 -15.00 -4.69
C GLU A 461 -17.99 -16.36 -4.48
N THR A 462 -18.77 -17.44 -4.49
CA THR A 462 -18.27 -18.81 -4.42
C THR A 462 -18.42 -19.48 -5.79
N GLY A 463 -17.36 -20.07 -6.32
CA GLY A 463 -17.41 -20.77 -7.60
C GLY A 463 -18.16 -22.11 -7.49
N ASN A 464 -19.33 -22.22 -8.12
CA ASN A 464 -20.18 -23.37 -8.51
C ASN A 464 -20.20 -24.73 -7.74
N SER A 465 -19.53 -24.95 -6.61
CA SER A 465 -19.62 -26.21 -5.86
C SER A 465 -19.11 -26.07 -4.42
N VAL A 466 -19.99 -25.69 -3.50
CA VAL A 466 -19.69 -25.68 -2.05
C VAL A 466 -20.25 -26.97 -1.44
N GLY A 467 -19.40 -28.00 -1.34
CA GLY A 467 -19.80 -29.35 -0.93
C GLY A 467 -19.07 -29.91 0.30
N SER A 468 -18.14 -29.17 0.90
CA SER A 468 -17.34 -29.66 2.04
C SER A 468 -17.36 -28.69 3.24
N GLU A 469 -17.23 -29.22 4.46
CA GLU A 469 -17.22 -28.45 5.71
C GLU A 469 -16.06 -27.44 5.84
N ALA A 470 -15.11 -27.43 4.88
CA ALA A 470 -13.88 -26.63 4.90
C ALA A 470 -14.00 -25.19 4.37
N ASP A 471 -15.19 -24.79 3.89
CA ASP A 471 -15.42 -23.50 3.20
C ASP A 471 -16.16 -22.46 4.07
N LYS A 472 -15.59 -22.10 5.22
CA LYS A 472 -16.24 -21.18 6.20
C LYS A 472 -15.57 -19.80 6.26
N VAL A 473 -16.29 -18.74 5.88
CA VAL A 473 -15.93 -17.34 6.21
C VAL A 473 -16.44 -17.02 7.62
N ILE A 474 -15.54 -16.61 8.52
CA ILE A 474 -15.90 -16.25 9.90
C ILE A 474 -15.97 -14.74 10.01
N ILE A 475 -17.14 -14.21 10.37
CA ILE A 475 -17.33 -12.79 10.68
C ILE A 475 -17.84 -12.69 12.13
N SER A 476 -17.05 -12.08 13.00
CA SER A 476 -17.39 -11.87 14.42
C SER A 476 -17.44 -10.38 14.75
N ASN A 477 -18.36 -10.02 15.66
CA ASN A 477 -18.55 -8.64 16.15
C ASN A 477 -18.73 -7.59 15.04
N ALA A 478 -19.39 -7.95 13.94
CA ALA A 478 -19.69 -6.99 12.88
C ALA A 478 -20.88 -6.10 13.25
N ARG A 479 -20.73 -4.79 13.05
CA ARG A 479 -21.82 -3.81 13.24
C ARG A 479 -22.09 -3.05 11.96
N ARG A 480 -23.38 -2.89 11.63
CA ARG A 480 -23.85 -1.93 10.61
C ARG A 480 -24.45 -0.74 11.33
N LEU A 481 -23.96 0.46 11.05
CA LEU A 481 -24.61 1.69 11.50
C LEU A 481 -25.19 2.40 10.29
N LYS A 482 -26.49 2.72 10.37
CA LYS A 482 -27.16 3.55 9.38
C LYS A 482 -26.93 5.01 9.76
N ILE A 483 -26.43 5.80 8.82
CA ILE A 483 -26.22 7.23 9.03
C ILE A 483 -27.32 7.98 8.26
N ASN A 484 -28.00 8.94 8.91
CA ASN A 484 -29.00 9.78 8.23
C ASN A 484 -28.31 10.77 7.28
N ALA A 485 -29.09 11.49 6.46
CA ALA A 485 -28.53 12.45 5.50
C ALA A 485 -27.65 13.54 6.15
N ASP A 486 -27.88 13.85 7.42
CA ASP A 486 -27.25 14.91 8.21
C ASP A 486 -25.98 14.47 8.95
N GLY A 487 -25.63 13.17 8.91
CA GLY A 487 -24.45 12.63 9.60
C GLY A 487 -24.70 12.09 11.01
N ASP A 488 -25.95 12.12 11.49
CA ASP A 488 -26.33 11.51 12.77
C ASP A 488 -26.52 10.00 12.63
N TYR A 489 -26.06 9.27 13.64
CA TYR A 489 -26.25 7.83 13.77
C TYR A 489 -27.72 7.51 14.01
N LEU A 490 -28.38 6.83 13.06
CA LEU A 490 -29.64 6.17 13.34
C LEU A 490 -29.31 4.88 14.09
N ALA A 491 -29.76 4.76 15.33
CA ALA A 491 -29.51 3.64 16.24
C ALA A 491 -30.24 2.34 15.81
N SER A 492 -29.99 1.86 14.59
CA SER A 492 -30.41 0.54 14.13
C SER A 492 -29.17 -0.33 13.94
N GLU A 493 -28.80 -1.06 14.99
CA GLU A 493 -27.76 -2.08 14.97
C GLU A 493 -28.29 -3.33 14.23
N CYS A 494 -27.62 -3.76 13.17
CA CYS A 494 -27.86 -5.07 12.57
C CYS A 494 -26.71 -6.00 12.95
N TYR A 495 -27.05 -7.21 13.41
CA TYR A 495 -26.09 -8.25 13.81
C TYR A 495 -26.03 -9.34 12.72
N LEU A 496 -24.83 -9.90 12.50
CA LEU A 496 -24.59 -10.99 11.57
C LEU A 496 -24.73 -12.34 12.32
N ILE A 497 -25.45 -13.31 11.75
CA ILE A 497 -25.64 -14.64 12.35
C ILE A 497 -24.70 -15.65 11.69
N TYR A 498 -24.01 -16.45 12.51
CA TYR A 498 -23.15 -17.56 12.10
C TYR A 498 -23.92 -18.90 12.18
N SER A 499 -23.66 -19.83 11.24
CA SER A 499 -24.14 -21.22 11.28
C SER A 499 -22.95 -22.17 11.08
N GLU A 500 -22.88 -23.23 11.89
CA GLU A 500 -21.81 -24.24 11.82
C GLU A 500 -22.00 -25.29 10.72
N VAL A 501 -23.16 -25.31 10.04
CA VAL A 501 -23.47 -26.30 9.02
C VAL A 501 -23.84 -25.61 7.71
N SER A 502 -23.03 -25.91 6.68
CA SER A 502 -22.99 -25.45 5.29
C SER A 502 -24.13 -24.58 4.74
N ILE A 503 -23.81 -23.28 4.55
CA ILE A 503 -24.39 -22.22 3.63
C ILE A 503 -25.72 -21.56 4.08
N PRO A 504 -26.03 -20.23 3.88
CA PRO A 504 -25.27 -18.98 3.65
C PRO A 504 -25.47 -17.90 4.76
N ILE A 505 -24.80 -16.75 4.60
CA ILE A 505 -24.87 -15.54 5.45
C ILE A 505 -26.14 -14.73 5.16
N VAL A 506 -26.94 -14.43 6.19
CA VAL A 506 -28.17 -13.62 6.09
C VAL A 506 -27.88 -12.17 6.53
N PHE A 507 -28.11 -11.21 5.63
CA PHE A 507 -28.14 -9.78 5.95
C PHE A 507 -29.54 -9.39 6.40
N ALA A 508 -29.68 -8.90 7.64
CA ALA A 508 -30.92 -8.30 8.11
C ALA A 508 -31.25 -7.03 7.31
N GLY A 509 -32.28 -7.10 6.47
CA GLY A 509 -33.01 -6.00 5.87
C GLY A 509 -34.50 -6.34 5.88
N GLU A 510 -35.37 -5.33 5.72
CA GLU A 510 -36.81 -5.55 5.62
C GLU A 510 -37.11 -6.51 4.45
N ASN A 511 -37.70 -7.67 4.77
CA ASN A 511 -38.03 -8.83 3.92
C ASN A 511 -36.94 -9.92 3.78
N ILE A 512 -37.04 -11.00 4.59
CA ILE A 512 -36.27 -12.24 4.40
C ILE A 512 -37.20 -13.46 4.45
N VAL A 513 -37.02 -14.37 3.49
CA VAL A 513 -37.61 -15.71 3.44
C VAL A 513 -36.46 -16.71 3.64
N VAL A 514 -36.55 -17.57 4.65
CA VAL A 514 -35.59 -18.68 4.88
C VAL A 514 -36.31 -19.98 4.55
N GLY A 515 -35.79 -20.74 3.59
CA GLY A 515 -36.27 -22.10 3.30
C GLY A 515 -35.42 -23.11 4.05
N GLU A 516 -36.04 -24.01 4.82
CA GLU A 516 -35.32 -25.05 5.56
C GLU A 516 -35.65 -26.44 5.03
N ASP A 517 -34.60 -27.27 4.93
CA ASP A 517 -34.64 -28.70 5.27
C ASP A 517 -33.47 -29.11 6.22
N LYS A 518 -32.58 -28.21 6.65
CA LYS A 518 -31.32 -28.58 7.38
C LYS A 518 -30.73 -27.54 8.36
N PHE A 519 -31.51 -26.88 9.20
CA PHE A 519 -30.94 -25.97 10.22
C PHE A 519 -31.32 -26.34 11.65
N THR A 520 -30.40 -26.12 12.59
CA THR A 520 -30.66 -26.12 14.03
C THR A 520 -29.96 -24.91 14.64
N ILE A 521 -30.71 -24.04 15.30
CA ILE A 521 -30.25 -22.75 15.81
C ILE A 521 -29.98 -22.87 17.31
N THR A 522 -28.76 -22.57 17.78
CA THR A 522 -28.30 -22.88 19.15
C THR A 522 -27.97 -21.67 20.04
N ASN A 523 -28.19 -20.41 19.61
CA ASN A 523 -27.86 -19.22 20.41
C ASN A 523 -29.03 -18.65 21.23
N ASN A 524 -28.69 -17.95 22.33
CA ASN A 524 -29.61 -17.29 23.26
C ASN A 524 -30.34 -16.11 22.60
N TRP A 525 -31.68 -16.21 22.53
CA TRP A 525 -32.58 -15.30 21.82
C TRP A 525 -32.83 -13.95 22.52
N ASN A 526 -32.41 -13.80 23.78
CA ASN A 526 -32.85 -12.67 24.60
C ASN A 526 -32.37 -11.28 24.11
N ASN A 527 -31.38 -11.24 23.21
CA ASN A 527 -30.82 -9.99 22.69
C ASN A 527 -31.20 -9.68 21.23
N LEU A 528 -32.02 -10.52 20.59
CA LEU A 528 -32.42 -10.31 19.19
C LEU A 528 -33.70 -9.46 19.13
N ARG A 529 -33.58 -8.20 18.66
CA ARG A 529 -34.74 -7.34 18.37
C ARG A 529 -34.95 -7.24 16.87
N PHE A 530 -36.10 -7.71 16.40
CA PHE A 530 -36.53 -7.51 15.02
C PHE A 530 -37.09 -6.08 14.88
N LEU A 531 -36.62 -5.35 13.86
CA LEU A 531 -37.15 -4.04 13.49
C LEU A 531 -38.00 -4.23 12.22
N GLY A 532 -39.32 -4.08 12.33
CA GLY A 532 -40.30 -4.20 11.23
C GLY A 532 -41.25 -5.41 11.34
N ASP A 533 -42.27 -5.45 10.46
CA ASP A 533 -43.27 -6.53 10.35
C ASP A 533 -42.66 -7.81 9.76
N CYS A 534 -41.72 -8.42 10.48
CA CYS A 534 -41.17 -9.72 10.11
C CYS A 534 -42.17 -10.82 10.50
N LYS A 535 -42.86 -11.39 9.51
CA LYS A 535 -43.65 -12.62 9.67
C LYS A 535 -42.74 -13.84 9.56
N PHE A 536 -42.59 -14.59 10.63
CA PHE A 536 -42.07 -15.96 10.57
C PHE A 536 -43.07 -16.85 9.82
N VAL A 537 -42.75 -17.25 8.60
CA VAL A 537 -43.39 -18.40 7.97
C VAL A 537 -42.53 -19.60 8.30
N THR A 538 -42.85 -20.28 9.41
CA THR A 538 -42.24 -21.58 9.71
C THR A 538 -42.92 -22.63 8.82
N THR A 539 -42.28 -23.03 7.72
CA THR A 539 -42.76 -24.15 6.88
C THR A 539 -42.68 -25.52 7.57
N GLY A 540 -42.13 -25.61 8.79
CA GLY A 540 -42.09 -26.84 9.59
C GLY A 540 -43.24 -27.02 10.59
N ASN A 541 -43.99 -25.98 10.94
CA ASN A 541 -45.17 -26.14 11.78
C ASN A 541 -46.35 -26.45 10.87
N LYS A 542 -46.65 -27.74 10.66
CA LYS A 542 -47.95 -28.15 10.14
C LYS A 542 -49.02 -27.76 11.15
N ALA A 543 -49.43 -26.50 11.10
CA ALA A 543 -50.59 -25.97 11.80
C ALA A 543 -51.88 -26.42 11.11
N LYS A 544 -51.77 -26.98 9.90
CA LYS A 544 -52.87 -27.50 9.09
C LYS A 544 -52.44 -28.81 8.47
N SER A 545 -53.35 -29.78 8.47
CA SER A 545 -53.18 -31.07 7.82
C SER A 545 -54.52 -31.54 7.27
N SER A 546 -54.51 -32.30 6.18
CA SER A 546 -55.73 -32.78 5.55
C SER A 546 -55.46 -34.08 4.83
N GLY A 547 -56.50 -34.91 4.68
CA GLY A 547 -56.38 -36.17 3.96
C GLY A 547 -57.73 -36.77 3.61
N THR A 548 -57.67 -37.92 2.96
CA THR A 548 -58.81 -38.76 2.64
C THR A 548 -58.71 -40.05 3.41
N ALA A 549 -59.79 -40.49 4.06
CA ALA A 549 -59.87 -41.81 4.67
C ALA A 549 -60.91 -42.66 3.94
N THR A 550 -60.55 -43.91 3.68
CA THR A 550 -61.42 -44.93 3.09
C THR A 550 -61.43 -46.13 4.02
N PHE A 551 -62.61 -46.59 4.42
CA PHE A 551 -62.79 -47.74 5.28
C PHE A 551 -64.15 -48.42 5.05
N SER A 552 -64.34 -49.58 5.66
CA SER A 552 -65.53 -50.43 5.52
C SER A 552 -66.53 -50.14 6.64
N GLY A 553 -67.79 -49.89 6.29
CA GLY A 553 -68.89 -49.92 7.24
C GLY A 553 -69.25 -51.36 7.59
N ASP A 554 -69.76 -51.57 8.80
CA ASP A 554 -70.22 -52.89 9.29
C ASP A 554 -71.73 -52.90 9.63
N GLY A 555 -72.43 -51.78 9.45
CA GLY A 555 -73.84 -51.63 9.78
C GLY A 555 -74.15 -51.48 11.27
N SER A 556 -73.14 -51.43 12.16
CA SER A 556 -73.36 -51.34 13.62
C SER A 556 -72.43 -50.38 14.35
N THR A 557 -71.19 -50.23 13.91
CA THR A 557 -70.19 -49.31 14.44
C THR A 557 -70.44 -47.91 13.87
N ALA A 558 -70.49 -46.90 14.74
CA ALA A 558 -70.68 -45.51 14.36
C ALA A 558 -69.41 -44.66 14.55
N ASP A 559 -68.35 -45.19 15.15
CA ASP A 559 -67.15 -44.45 15.55
C ASP A 559 -65.87 -45.16 15.05
N PHE A 560 -65.11 -44.49 14.19
CA PHE A 560 -63.98 -45.07 13.46
C PHE A 560 -62.72 -44.22 13.63
N GLU A 561 -61.57 -44.87 13.85
CA GLU A 561 -60.25 -44.24 13.74
C GLU A 561 -59.87 -44.10 12.26
N ILE A 562 -59.39 -42.92 11.85
CA ILE A 562 -59.11 -42.61 10.44
C ILE A 562 -57.63 -42.28 10.15
N GLY A 563 -56.76 -42.41 11.15
CA GLY A 563 -55.30 -42.27 11.03
C GLY A 563 -54.72 -41.04 11.75
N ALA A 564 -53.40 -40.86 11.62
CA ALA A 564 -52.66 -39.78 12.27
C ALA A 564 -52.90 -38.40 11.61
N HIS A 565 -53.08 -37.34 12.41
CA HIS A 565 -53.28 -35.98 11.88
C HIS A 565 -51.99 -35.30 11.44
N GLY A 566 -50.82 -35.68 11.97
CA GLY A 566 -49.51 -35.15 11.57
C GLY A 566 -49.29 -33.65 11.86
N LEU A 567 -50.01 -33.10 12.85
CA LEU A 567 -49.78 -31.75 13.39
C LEU A 567 -48.70 -31.81 14.47
N VAL A 568 -47.97 -30.71 14.68
CA VAL A 568 -46.90 -30.63 15.69
C VAL A 568 -47.40 -30.60 17.13
N ILE A 569 -48.66 -30.20 17.34
CA ILE A 569 -49.32 -30.15 18.64
C ILE A 569 -50.16 -31.42 18.82
N THR A 570 -50.10 -32.02 20.00
CA THR A 570 -50.90 -33.20 20.42
C THR A 570 -51.85 -32.88 21.58
N ASP A 571 -52.04 -31.60 21.89
CA ASP A 571 -53.07 -31.14 22.83
C ASP A 571 -54.41 -31.05 22.09
N PRO A 572 -55.39 -31.93 22.36
CA PRO A 572 -56.66 -31.98 21.63
C PRO A 572 -57.50 -30.72 21.82
N SER A 573 -57.29 -29.95 22.90
CA SER A 573 -57.99 -28.68 23.13
C SER A 573 -57.58 -27.57 22.16
N LYS A 574 -56.45 -27.76 21.47
CA LYS A 574 -55.88 -26.82 20.50
C LYS A 574 -56.02 -27.28 19.05
N ILE A 575 -56.82 -28.32 18.78
CA ILE A 575 -56.97 -28.90 17.45
C ILE A 575 -58.45 -28.92 17.05
N ALA A 576 -58.80 -28.23 15.98
CA ALA A 576 -60.11 -28.34 15.35
C ALA A 576 -60.06 -29.33 14.19
N VAL A 577 -60.99 -30.30 14.19
CA VAL A 577 -61.13 -31.29 13.11
C VAL A 577 -62.46 -31.07 12.38
N LYS A 578 -62.39 -30.95 11.05
CA LYS A 578 -63.55 -30.92 10.16
C LYS A 578 -63.53 -32.15 9.27
N VAL A 579 -64.64 -32.88 9.23
CA VAL A 579 -64.84 -34.05 8.36
C VAL A 579 -65.98 -33.79 7.39
N THR A 580 -65.81 -34.15 6.13
CA THR A 580 -66.82 -34.07 5.07
C THR A 580 -67.03 -35.46 4.45
N PRO A 581 -68.24 -36.03 4.52
CA PRO A 581 -68.57 -37.31 3.89
C PRO A 581 -68.57 -37.17 2.36
N VAL A 582 -68.04 -38.17 1.64
CA VAL A 582 -67.89 -38.12 0.17
C VAL A 582 -68.58 -39.29 -0.54
N SER A 583 -68.57 -40.49 0.05
CA SER A 583 -69.29 -41.66 -0.49
C SER A 583 -70.79 -41.63 -0.15
N SER A 584 -71.64 -42.29 -0.95
CA SER A 584 -73.07 -42.47 -0.68
C SER A 584 -73.36 -42.97 0.74
N ASP A 585 -72.58 -43.95 1.21
CA ASP A 585 -72.84 -44.61 2.49
C ASP A 585 -72.41 -43.74 3.68
N ALA A 586 -71.31 -42.99 3.54
CA ALA A 586 -70.93 -41.94 4.50
C ALA A 586 -71.95 -40.79 4.56
N ILE A 587 -72.50 -40.38 3.40
CA ILE A 587 -73.51 -39.31 3.31
C ILE A 587 -74.82 -39.77 3.95
N ALA A 588 -75.26 -41.00 3.69
CA ALA A 588 -76.46 -41.57 4.31
C ALA A 588 -76.31 -41.74 5.83
N ALA A 589 -75.10 -42.01 6.31
CA ALA A 589 -74.77 -42.13 7.73
C ALA A 589 -74.65 -40.78 8.47
N SER A 590 -74.60 -39.66 7.74
CA SER A 590 -74.34 -38.32 8.27
C SER A 590 -75.57 -37.69 8.95
N PRO A 591 -75.41 -36.68 9.83
CA PRO A 591 -74.19 -35.92 10.13
C PRO A 591 -73.06 -36.73 10.78
N CYS A 592 -71.81 -36.34 10.54
CA CYS A 592 -70.64 -36.89 11.21
C CYS A 592 -69.79 -35.79 11.86
N VAL A 593 -69.09 -36.12 12.94
CA VAL A 593 -68.19 -35.22 13.66
C VAL A 593 -66.79 -35.84 13.69
N GLY A 594 -65.78 -35.06 13.30
CA GLY A 594 -64.38 -35.41 13.47
C GLY A 594 -63.83 -34.87 14.78
N TYR A 595 -63.00 -35.64 15.46
CA TYR A 595 -62.34 -35.22 16.71
C TYR A 595 -61.00 -35.95 16.89
N VAL A 596 -60.14 -35.42 17.77
CA VAL A 596 -58.87 -36.05 18.13
C VAL A 596 -59.13 -37.22 19.08
N ASP A 597 -58.50 -38.38 18.85
CA ASP A 597 -58.72 -39.59 19.66
C ASP A 597 -58.31 -39.34 21.14
N PRO A 598 -59.22 -39.47 22.13
CA PRO A 598 -58.91 -39.28 23.54
C PRO A 598 -57.89 -40.28 24.10
N ALA A 599 -57.71 -41.44 23.45
CA ALA A 599 -56.73 -42.45 23.85
C ALA A 599 -55.37 -42.27 23.15
N ASP A 600 -55.34 -41.58 22.01
CA ASP A 600 -54.13 -41.29 21.24
C ASP A 600 -54.25 -39.94 20.51
N ASN A 601 -53.79 -38.88 21.17
CA ASN A 601 -53.93 -37.52 20.66
C ASN A 601 -53.11 -37.23 19.38
N THR A 602 -52.48 -38.23 18.75
CA THR A 602 -51.86 -38.11 17.42
C THR A 602 -52.81 -38.48 16.28
N LYS A 603 -53.98 -39.03 16.60
CA LYS A 603 -54.94 -39.60 15.65
C LYS A 603 -56.27 -38.88 15.60
N ILE A 604 -56.96 -39.02 14.46
CA ILE A 604 -58.32 -38.52 14.26
C ILE A 604 -59.31 -39.67 14.29
N ARG A 605 -60.46 -39.42 14.88
CA ARG A 605 -61.66 -40.27 14.80
C ARG A 605 -62.79 -39.54 14.09
N VAL A 606 -63.70 -40.30 13.50
CA VAL A 606 -64.97 -39.82 12.95
C VAL A 606 -66.12 -40.58 13.60
N LYS A 607 -67.13 -39.84 14.07
CA LYS A 607 -68.37 -40.41 14.60
C LYS A 607 -69.56 -39.98 13.77
N PHE A 608 -70.29 -40.96 13.22
CA PHE A 608 -71.52 -40.77 12.46
C PHE A 608 -72.75 -40.78 13.38
N SER A 609 -73.84 -40.11 12.99
CA SER A 609 -75.11 -40.17 13.71
C SER A 609 -75.82 -41.52 13.58
N SER A 610 -75.53 -42.26 12.51
CA SER A 610 -76.00 -43.63 12.28
C SER A 610 -74.86 -44.46 11.68
N ALA A 611 -74.78 -45.75 12.04
CA ALA A 611 -73.73 -46.63 11.53
C ALA A 611 -73.80 -46.73 9.99
N PRO A 612 -72.70 -46.50 9.25
CA PRO A 612 -72.67 -46.71 7.81
C PRO A 612 -73.02 -48.16 7.43
N ALA A 613 -73.71 -48.34 6.30
CA ALA A 613 -74.10 -49.65 5.81
C ALA A 613 -72.91 -50.61 5.68
N SER A 614 -73.16 -51.92 5.83
CA SER A 614 -72.11 -52.91 5.68
C SER A 614 -71.60 -52.97 4.24
N GLY A 615 -70.30 -52.84 4.04
CA GLY A 615 -69.67 -52.88 2.73
C GLY A 615 -68.15 -52.82 2.81
N SER A 616 -67.45 -53.20 1.75
CA SER A 616 -65.99 -53.11 1.68
C SER A 616 -65.56 -51.76 1.11
N GLU A 617 -64.75 -50.99 1.84
CA GLU A 617 -64.23 -49.67 1.41
C GLU A 617 -65.30 -48.68 0.93
N ASN A 618 -66.53 -48.86 1.43
CA ASN A 618 -67.71 -48.13 0.99
C ASN A 618 -67.86 -46.76 1.68
N VAL A 619 -67.11 -46.51 2.76
CA VAL A 619 -67.12 -45.23 3.48
C VAL A 619 -65.89 -44.42 3.10
N LYS A 620 -66.10 -43.27 2.46
CA LYS A 620 -65.05 -42.30 2.08
C LYS A 620 -65.35 -40.92 2.66
N ILE A 621 -64.35 -40.34 3.30
CA ILE A 621 -64.41 -38.99 3.87
C ILE A 621 -63.17 -38.17 3.51
N VAL A 622 -63.32 -36.85 3.48
CA VAL A 622 -62.21 -35.88 3.48
C VAL A 622 -62.15 -35.25 4.87
N TRP A 623 -60.95 -35.16 5.45
CA TRP A 623 -60.74 -34.53 6.74
C TRP A 623 -59.73 -33.38 6.64
N TYR A 624 -59.89 -32.41 7.53
CA TYR A 624 -59.03 -31.26 7.71
C TYR A 624 -58.84 -31.02 9.21
N ALA A 625 -57.60 -30.89 9.66
CA ALA A 625 -57.23 -30.61 11.04
C ALA A 625 -56.38 -29.34 11.10
N GLU A 626 -56.68 -28.45 12.04
CA GLU A 626 -56.03 -27.15 12.21
C GLU A 626 -55.73 -26.89 13.68
N VAL A 627 -54.56 -26.33 13.96
CA VAL A 627 -54.21 -25.78 15.28
C VAL A 627 -54.99 -24.48 15.48
N ILE A 628 -55.80 -24.43 16.53
CA ILE A 628 -56.56 -23.25 16.94
C ILE A 628 -55.89 -22.55 18.13
N SER A 629 -56.03 -21.23 18.19
CA SER A 629 -55.41 -20.36 19.21
C SER A 629 -56.23 -20.26 20.49
#